data_AF-A0A551Z2K6-F1
#
_entry.id   AF-A0A551Z2K6-F1
#
_cell.length_a   1.000
_cell.length_b   1.000
_cell.length_c   1.000
_cell.angle_alpha   90.00
_cell.angle_beta   90.00
_cell.angle_gamma   90.00
#
_symmetry.space_group_name_H-M   'P 1'
#
loop_
_entity.id
_entity.type
_entity.pdbx_description
1 polymer ?
#
loop_
_entity_poly.entity_id
_entity_poly.type
_entity_poly.pdbx_seq_one_letter_code
_entity_poly.pdbx_strand_id
1 'polypeptide(L)'
;MLTLRMFIQKSDVISFKNMEDLYSRLNISKNLKDEFKSLISELNDYLDRYSPLTINSHEMRFEKLSTSEPNPDQLTNRELMDIYLYGDYAHLDSSKRVRFERIAQNNLFAPMGNHVFVTIVNKLVEIIDRAVEMNKQAIEQLKDQI
;
A
#
# COMPACT_ATOMS: atom_id res chain seq x y z
N MET A 1 4.80 10.63 -5.56
CA MET A 1 5.02 10.14 -4.17
C MET A 1 4.08 10.80 -3.17
N LEU A 2 4.07 12.13 -3.04
CA LEU A 2 3.16 12.82 -2.11
C LEU A 2 1.67 12.49 -2.37
N THR A 3 1.25 12.44 -3.63
CA THR A 3 -0.14 12.08 -3.98
C THR A 3 -0.52 10.66 -3.57
N LEU A 4 0.38 9.68 -3.75
CA LEU A 4 0.13 8.29 -3.34
C LEU A 4 0.00 8.17 -1.81
N ARG A 5 0.80 8.94 -1.08
CA ARG A 5 0.72 9.02 0.38
C ARG A 5 -0.67 9.42 0.87
N MET A 6 -1.31 10.38 0.21
CA MET A 6 -2.65 10.87 0.58
C MET A 6 -3.73 9.79 0.49
N PHE A 7 -3.57 8.79 -0.38
CA PHE A 7 -4.52 7.67 -0.48
C PHE A 7 -4.35 6.65 0.66
N ILE A 8 -3.16 6.58 1.28
CA ILE A 8 -2.84 5.62 2.34
C ILE A 8 -3.01 6.21 3.74
N GLN A 9 -2.63 7.46 3.93
CA GLN A 9 -2.64 8.08 5.25
C GLN A 9 -4.06 8.37 5.72
N LYS A 10 -4.47 7.75 6.83
CA LYS A 10 -5.81 7.94 7.42
C LYS A 10 -6.16 9.42 7.69
N SER A 11 -5.16 10.25 7.98
CA SER A 11 -5.33 11.69 8.22
C SER A 11 -5.80 12.47 6.99
N ASP A 12 -5.62 11.93 5.79
CA ASP A 12 -5.97 12.60 4.55
C ASP A 12 -7.41 12.30 4.12
N VAL A 13 -8.09 13.34 3.64
CA VAL A 13 -9.52 13.29 3.24
C VAL A 13 -9.78 12.22 2.19
N ILE A 14 -8.85 12.05 1.24
CA ILE A 14 -8.95 11.11 0.12
C ILE A 14 -8.38 9.72 0.44
N SER A 15 -8.12 9.41 1.70
CA SER A 15 -7.61 8.09 2.07
C SER A 15 -8.63 7.00 1.78
N PHE A 16 -8.16 5.81 1.41
CA PHE A 16 -9.03 4.66 1.17
C PHE A 16 -9.92 4.32 2.36
N LYS A 17 -9.41 4.54 3.58
CA LYS A 17 -10.19 4.34 4.80
C LYS A 17 -11.35 5.34 4.90
N ASN A 18 -11.09 6.62 4.64
CA ASN A 18 -12.14 7.63 4.68
C ASN A 18 -13.16 7.45 3.54
N MET A 19 -12.71 6.99 2.37
CA MET A 19 -13.60 6.61 1.27
C MET A 19 -14.49 5.41 1.64
N GLU A 20 -13.95 4.36 2.27
CA GLU A 20 -14.73 3.22 2.75
C GLU A 20 -15.82 3.67 3.75
N ASP A 21 -15.45 4.52 4.72
CA ASP A 21 -16.38 5.07 5.70
C ASP A 21 -17.44 5.99 5.03
N LEU A 22 -17.10 6.67 3.94
CA LEU A 22 -18.06 7.41 3.11
C LEU A 22 -19.04 6.45 2.40
N TYR A 23 -18.54 5.44 1.70
CA TYR A 23 -19.35 4.42 1.01
C TYR A 23 -20.37 3.76 1.94
N SER A 24 -20.00 3.50 3.19
CA SER A 24 -20.90 2.91 4.18
C SER A 24 -22.18 3.75 4.41
N ARG A 25 -22.05 5.09 4.35
CA ARG A 25 -23.11 6.07 4.64
C ARG A 25 -23.90 6.53 3.41
N LEU A 26 -23.36 6.36 2.21
CA LEU A 26 -24.03 6.76 0.97
C LEU A 26 -25.28 5.91 0.71
N ASN A 27 -26.31 6.50 0.11
CA ASN A 27 -27.50 5.78 -0.34
C ASN A 27 -27.27 5.16 -1.72
N ILE A 28 -26.33 4.21 -1.81
CA ILE A 28 -25.99 3.48 -3.04
C ILE A 28 -26.29 2.00 -2.87
N SER A 29 -26.29 1.25 -3.97
CA SER A 29 -26.55 -0.17 -3.97
C SER A 29 -25.61 -0.93 -3.02
N LYS A 30 -26.16 -1.92 -2.32
CA LYS A 30 -25.37 -2.75 -1.40
C LYS A 30 -24.21 -3.45 -2.13
N ASN A 31 -24.44 -3.89 -3.37
CA ASN A 31 -23.40 -4.52 -4.18
C ASN A 31 -22.19 -3.60 -4.36
N LEU A 32 -22.41 -2.32 -4.71
CA LEU A 32 -21.32 -1.38 -4.92
C LEU A 32 -20.54 -1.07 -3.62
N LYS A 33 -21.23 -1.08 -2.47
CA LYS A 33 -20.57 -0.96 -1.16
C LYS A 33 -19.69 -2.17 -0.85
N ASP A 34 -20.21 -3.37 -1.09
CA ASP A 34 -19.52 -4.63 -0.82
C ASP A 34 -18.31 -4.79 -1.77
N GLU A 35 -18.44 -4.42 -3.04
CA GLU A 35 -17.34 -4.38 -3.99
C GLU A 35 -16.24 -3.40 -3.54
N PHE A 36 -16.61 -2.20 -3.05
CA PHE A 36 -15.61 -1.21 -2.66
C PHE A 36 -14.85 -1.69 -1.42
N LYS A 37 -15.57 -2.28 -0.46
CA LYS A 37 -14.97 -2.91 0.71
C LYS A 37 -14.01 -4.03 0.32
N SER A 38 -14.39 -4.86 -0.65
CA SER A 38 -13.54 -5.92 -1.19
C SER A 38 -12.25 -5.36 -1.83
N LEU A 39 -12.36 -4.27 -2.59
CA LEU A 39 -11.22 -3.55 -3.17
C LEU A 39 -10.24 -3.07 -2.10
N ILE A 40 -10.75 -2.51 -1.00
CA ILE A 40 -9.90 -2.05 0.11
C ILE A 40 -9.27 -3.24 0.86
N SER A 41 -10.01 -4.34 1.05
CA SER A 41 -9.47 -5.58 1.61
C SER A 41 -8.33 -6.12 0.76
N GLU A 42 -8.52 -6.19 -0.55
CA GLU A 42 -7.52 -6.65 -1.51
C GLU A 42 -6.21 -5.84 -1.41
N LEU A 43 -6.32 -4.51 -1.29
CA LEU A 43 -5.16 -3.65 -1.09
C LEU A 43 -4.46 -3.95 0.24
N ASN A 44 -5.20 -4.08 1.34
CA ASN A 44 -4.61 -4.38 2.64
C ASN A 44 -3.94 -5.75 2.66
N ASP A 45 -4.59 -6.78 2.12
CA ASP A 45 -4.02 -8.13 2.00
C ASP A 45 -2.73 -8.12 1.18
N TYR A 46 -2.65 -7.30 0.13
CA TYR A 46 -1.43 -7.12 -0.64
C TYR A 46 -0.33 -6.41 0.15
N LEU A 47 -0.67 -5.33 0.87
CA LEU A 47 0.28 -4.55 1.65
C LEU A 47 0.80 -5.34 2.86
N ASP A 48 -0.03 -6.16 3.50
CA ASP A 48 0.32 -6.94 4.68
C ASP A 48 1.02 -8.25 4.32
N ARG A 49 1.07 -8.61 3.04
CA ARG A 49 1.87 -9.73 2.54
C ARG A 49 3.36 -9.43 2.67
N TYR A 50 4.12 -10.45 3.07
CA TYR A 50 5.57 -10.44 2.97
C TYR A 50 6.02 -10.19 1.53
N SER A 51 6.86 -9.18 1.35
CA SER A 51 7.51 -8.88 0.09
C SER A 51 8.48 -10.00 -0.25
N PRO A 52 8.82 -10.22 -1.53
CA PRO A 52 9.84 -11.19 -1.91
C PRO A 52 11.25 -10.77 -1.48
N LEU A 53 11.41 -9.62 -0.82
CA LEU A 53 12.68 -9.08 -0.36
C LEU A 53 12.93 -9.45 1.10
N THR A 54 14.02 -10.19 1.33
CA THR A 54 14.51 -10.51 2.67
C THR A 54 15.83 -9.79 2.91
N ILE A 55 15.98 -9.16 4.08
CA ILE A 55 17.10 -8.29 4.43
C ILE A 55 17.58 -8.62 5.83
N ASN A 56 18.80 -9.14 5.93
CA ASN A 56 19.47 -9.32 7.21
C ASN A 56 20.66 -8.36 7.36
N SER A 57 21.49 -8.57 8.39
CA SER A 57 22.66 -7.73 8.66
C SER A 57 23.77 -7.80 7.62
N HIS A 58 23.78 -8.80 6.74
CA HIS A 58 24.90 -9.10 5.85
C HIS A 58 24.50 -9.29 4.37
N GLU A 59 23.21 -9.49 4.05
CA GLU A 59 22.76 -9.79 2.69
C GLU A 59 21.31 -9.35 2.43
N MET A 60 21.03 -9.06 1.15
CA MET A 60 19.69 -8.90 0.60
C MET A 60 19.49 -9.94 -0.49
N ARG A 61 18.38 -10.68 -0.43
CA ARG A 61 18.04 -11.68 -1.44
C ARG A 61 16.54 -11.71 -1.73
N PHE A 62 16.22 -12.21 -2.92
CA PHE A 62 14.88 -12.63 -3.24
C PHE A 62 14.61 -13.99 -2.59
N GLU A 63 13.63 -14.04 -1.70
CA GLU A 63 13.16 -15.27 -1.11
C GLU A 63 11.91 -15.75 -1.86
N LYS A 64 11.75 -17.07 -2.00
CA LYS A 64 10.46 -17.61 -2.42
C LYS A 64 9.43 -17.15 -1.39
N LEU A 65 8.28 -16.66 -1.83
CA LEU A 65 7.18 -16.27 -0.95
C LEU A 65 6.88 -17.43 0.01
N SER A 66 7.39 -17.35 1.24
CA SER A 66 7.23 -18.37 2.27
C SER A 66 5.83 -18.19 2.83
N THR A 67 5.01 -19.24 2.73
CA THR A 67 3.61 -19.21 3.15
C THR A 67 3.41 -19.63 4.60
N SER A 68 4.47 -19.94 5.36
CA SER A 68 4.29 -20.75 6.58
C SER A 68 5.07 -20.31 7.81
N GLU A 69 6.19 -19.59 7.70
CA GLU A 69 6.97 -19.18 8.88
C GLU A 69 7.40 -17.70 8.79
N PRO A 70 7.14 -16.89 9.83
CA PRO A 70 7.57 -15.49 9.85
C PRO A 70 9.09 -15.42 9.91
N ASN A 71 9.70 -14.96 8.80
CA ASN A 71 11.11 -14.60 8.78
C ASN A 71 11.26 -13.17 9.34
N PRO A 72 11.95 -12.95 10.48
CA PRO A 72 12.12 -11.63 11.09
C PRO A 72 12.86 -10.61 10.20
N ASP A 73 13.57 -11.11 9.18
CA ASP A 73 14.31 -10.32 8.21
C ASP A 73 13.49 -9.99 6.94
N GLN A 74 12.28 -10.53 6.81
CA GLN A 74 11.41 -10.29 5.67
C GLN A 74 10.46 -9.12 5.95
N LEU A 75 10.42 -8.16 5.02
CA LEU A 75 9.54 -6.99 5.12
C LEU A 75 8.22 -7.27 4.43
N THR A 76 7.12 -6.80 5.00
CA THR A 76 5.85 -6.65 4.30
C THR A 76 5.95 -5.58 3.21
N ASN A 77 5.06 -5.65 2.22
CA ASN A 77 4.95 -4.60 1.21
C ASN A 77 4.63 -3.24 1.85
N ARG A 78 3.87 -3.22 2.94
CA ARG A 78 3.57 -2.01 3.72
C ARG A 78 4.83 -1.39 4.30
N GLU A 79 5.68 -2.17 4.95
CA GLU A 79 6.92 -1.68 5.53
C GLU A 79 7.88 -1.16 4.46
N LEU A 80 8.01 -1.89 3.34
CA LEU A 80 8.84 -1.46 2.22
C LEU A 80 8.30 -0.17 1.62
N MET A 81 6.98 -0.07 1.42
CA MET A 81 6.32 1.13 0.95
C MET A 81 6.56 2.32 1.88
N ASP A 82 6.40 2.14 3.20
CA ASP A 82 6.66 3.17 4.20
C ASP A 82 8.11 3.68 4.13
N ILE A 83 9.08 2.76 4.06
CA ILE A 83 10.51 3.07 3.92
C ILE A 83 10.75 4.01 2.72
N TYR A 84 10.12 3.76 1.58
CA TYR A 84 10.26 4.58 0.37
C TYR A 84 9.40 5.86 0.37
N LEU A 85 8.18 5.81 0.93
CA LEU A 85 7.27 6.95 1.00
C LEU A 85 7.74 8.02 1.97
N TYR A 86 8.29 7.59 3.11
CA TYR A 86 8.76 8.51 4.13
C TYR A 86 10.24 8.88 3.93
N GLY A 87 11.06 8.08 3.24
CA GLY A 87 12.44 8.43 2.89
C GLY A 87 13.23 8.91 4.11
N ASP A 88 13.77 10.13 4.04
CA ASP A 88 14.46 10.81 5.16
C ASP A 88 13.55 11.17 6.35
N TYR A 89 12.25 10.89 6.32
CA TYR A 89 11.34 11.00 7.47
C TYR A 89 11.02 9.64 8.10
N ALA A 90 11.53 8.53 7.56
CA ALA A 90 11.53 7.24 8.26
C ALA A 90 12.34 7.29 9.58
N HIS A 91 13.10 8.38 9.80
CA HIS A 91 13.89 8.67 11.01
C HIS A 91 13.09 8.78 12.31
N LEU A 92 11.76 8.90 12.26
CA LEU A 92 10.92 8.94 13.46
C LEU A 92 10.83 7.57 14.17
N ASP A 93 11.27 6.50 13.51
CA ASP A 93 11.42 5.17 14.08
C ASP A 93 12.84 4.64 13.80
N SER A 94 13.66 4.55 14.84
CA SER A 94 15.07 4.15 14.74
C SER A 94 15.26 2.77 14.10
N SER A 95 14.27 1.87 14.23
CA SER A 95 14.32 0.55 13.62
C SER A 95 14.11 0.60 12.09
N LYS A 96 13.24 1.50 11.63
CA LYS A 96 12.96 1.73 10.20
C LYS A 96 14.09 2.48 9.51
N ARG A 97 14.78 3.38 10.23
CA ARG A 97 15.96 4.10 9.73
C ARG A 97 17.11 3.18 9.34
N VAL A 98 17.48 2.24 10.23
CA VAL A 98 18.57 1.27 9.95
C VAL A 98 18.24 0.41 8.73
N ARG A 99 16.96 0.09 8.52
CA ARG A 99 16.51 -0.64 7.33
C ARG A 99 16.54 0.24 6.07
N PHE A 100 16.12 1.50 6.14
CA PHE A 100 16.21 2.45 5.01
C PHE A 100 17.66 2.67 4.53
N GLU A 101 18.59 2.94 5.45
CA GLU A 101 20.01 3.14 5.12
C GLU A 101 20.62 1.89 4.45
N ARG A 102 20.19 0.69 4.87
CA ARG A 102 20.64 -0.58 4.26
C ARG A 102 20.07 -0.85 2.87
N ILE A 103 18.84 -0.41 2.59
CA ILE A 103 18.13 -0.73 1.35
C ILE A 103 18.31 0.37 0.32
N ALA A 104 17.97 1.60 0.67
CA ALA A 104 17.82 2.71 -0.26
C ALA A 104 19.15 3.46 -0.48
N GLN A 105 20.06 3.45 0.51
CA GLN A 105 21.37 4.13 0.41
C GLN A 105 22.53 3.18 0.08
N ASN A 106 22.29 1.86 0.04
CA ASN A 106 23.29 0.90 -0.40
C ASN A 106 23.22 0.72 -1.93
N ASN A 107 24.24 1.19 -2.64
CA ASN A 107 24.32 1.14 -4.10
C ASN A 107 24.20 -0.28 -4.69
N LEU A 108 24.53 -1.33 -3.92
CA LEU A 108 24.40 -2.72 -4.37
C LEU A 108 22.96 -3.23 -4.31
N PHE A 109 22.17 -2.76 -3.34
CA PHE A 109 20.87 -3.30 -2.99
C PHE A 109 19.69 -2.40 -3.41
N ALA A 110 19.95 -1.12 -3.62
CA ALA A 110 18.95 -0.15 -4.08
C ALA A 110 18.20 -0.57 -5.35
N PRO A 111 18.83 -1.18 -6.39
CA PRO A 111 18.10 -1.61 -7.58
C PRO A 111 17.00 -2.65 -7.30
N MET A 112 17.27 -3.60 -6.40
CA MET A 112 16.29 -4.64 -6.02
C MET A 112 15.14 -4.06 -5.21
N GLY A 113 15.47 -3.22 -4.21
CA GLY A 113 14.45 -2.50 -3.43
C GLY A 113 13.55 -1.62 -4.30
N ASN A 114 14.14 -0.90 -5.27
CA ASN A 114 13.41 -0.06 -6.22
C ASN A 114 12.45 -0.89 -7.08
N HIS A 115 12.87 -2.07 -7.56
CA HIS A 115 12.01 -2.93 -8.36
C HIS A 115 10.77 -3.40 -7.59
N VAL A 116 10.95 -3.85 -6.35
CA VAL A 116 9.84 -4.26 -5.49
C VAL A 116 8.93 -3.07 -5.18
N PHE A 117 9.53 -1.90 -4.90
CA PHE A 117 8.78 -0.68 -4.64
C PHE A 117 7.91 -0.25 -5.84
N VAL A 118 8.46 -0.28 -7.05
CA VAL A 118 7.70 0.00 -8.29
C VAL A 118 6.53 -0.95 -8.45
N THR A 119 6.70 -2.23 -8.08
CA THR A 119 5.61 -3.21 -8.12
C THR A 119 4.48 -2.85 -7.16
N ILE A 120 4.81 -2.36 -5.96
CA ILE A 120 3.82 -1.88 -4.98
C ILE A 120 3.10 -0.64 -5.52
N VAL A 121 3.83 0.31 -6.10
CA VAL A 121 3.25 1.51 -6.72
C VAL A 121 2.28 1.14 -7.84
N ASN A 122 2.64 0.19 -8.70
CA ASN A 122 1.76 -0.29 -9.76
C ASN A 122 0.46 -0.89 -9.19
N LYS A 123 0.55 -1.67 -8.10
CA LYS A 123 -0.65 -2.19 -7.44
C LYS A 123 -1.52 -1.08 -6.86
N LEU A 124 -0.91 -0.04 -6.29
CA LEU A 124 -1.66 1.13 -5.81
C LEU A 124 -2.39 1.85 -6.94
N VAL A 125 -1.72 2.08 -8.07
CA VAL A 125 -2.33 2.73 -9.24
C VAL A 125 -3.51 1.91 -9.77
N GLU A 126 -3.37 0.58 -9.87
CA GLU A 126 -4.46 -0.32 -10.25
C GLU A 126 -5.68 -0.17 -9.32
N ILE A 127 -5.47 -0.12 -8.00
CA ILE A 127 -6.55 0.06 -7.03
C ILE A 127 -7.18 1.46 -7.15
N ILE A 128 -6.38 2.50 -7.39
CA ILE A 128 -6.87 3.87 -7.60
C ILE A 128 -7.76 3.93 -8.84
N ASP A 129 -7.33 3.34 -9.96
CA ASP A 129 -8.11 3.35 -11.21
C ASP A 129 -9.45 2.63 -11.05
N ARG A 130 -9.46 1.49 -10.33
CA ARG A 130 -10.68 0.77 -9.98
C ARG A 130 -11.59 1.61 -9.08
N ALA A 131 -11.03 2.25 -8.05
CA ALA A 131 -11.79 3.13 -7.16
C ALA A 131 -12.41 4.33 -7.92
N VAL A 132 -11.70 4.90 -8.89
CA VAL A 132 -12.23 5.97 -9.76
C VAL A 132 -13.46 5.50 -10.52
N GLU A 133 -13.45 4.30 -11.08
CA GLU A 133 -14.60 3.78 -11.82
C GLU A 133 -15.81 3.53 -10.90
N MET A 134 -15.57 2.98 -9.71
CA MET A 134 -16.62 2.79 -8.72
C MET A 134 -17.19 4.11 -8.19
N ASN A 135 -16.35 5.14 -8.05
CA ASN A 135 -16.80 6.47 -7.66
C ASN A 135 -17.72 7.09 -8.71
N LYS A 136 -17.43 6.91 -10.01
CA LYS A 136 -18.34 7.36 -11.08
C LYS A 136 -19.68 6.66 -10.99
N GLN A 137 -19.70 5.33 -10.78
CA GLN A 137 -20.94 4.56 -10.62
C GLN A 137 -21.75 5.02 -9.40
N ALA A 138 -21.07 5.30 -8.28
CA ALA A 138 -21.71 5.82 -7.08
C ALA A 138 -22.35 7.19 -7.33
N ILE A 139 -21.65 8.08 -8.04
CA ILE A 139 -22.16 9.42 -8.40
C ILE A 139 -23.41 9.31 -9.27
N GLU A 140 -23.43 8.44 -10.28
CA GLU A 140 -24.61 8.25 -11.12
C GLU A 140 -25.83 7.75 -10.31
N GLN A 141 -25.64 6.75 -9.44
CA GLN A 141 -26.72 6.27 -8.57
C GLN A 141 -27.27 7.35 -7.62
N LEU A 142 -26.43 8.29 -7.20
CA LEU A 142 -26.85 9.39 -6.33
C LEU A 142 -27.55 10.51 -7.11
N LYS A 143 -27.20 10.74 -8.38
CA LYS A 143 -27.89 11.70 -9.25
C LYS A 143 -29.32 11.26 -9.54
N ASP A 144 -29.56 9.96 -9.72
CA ASP A 144 -30.90 9.41 -9.96
C ASP A 144 -31.86 9.56 -8.76
N GLN A 145 -31.37 10.09 -7.63
CA GLN A 145 -32.12 10.29 -6.40
C GLN A 145 -32.46 11.76 -6.10
N ILE A 146 -32.02 12.69 -6.96
CA ILE A 146 -32.29 14.14 -6.87
C ILE A 146 -33.32 14.51 -7.94
#